data_AF-A0A0J8QX51-F1
#
_entry.id   AF-A0A0J8QX51-F1
#
_cell.length_a   1.000
_cell.length_b   1.000
_cell.length_c   1.000
_cell.angle_alpha   90.00
_cell.angle_beta   90.00
_cell.angle_gamma   90.00
#
_symmetry.space_group_name_H-M   'P 1'
#
loop_
_entity.id
_entity.type
_entity.pdbx_description
1 polymer ?
#
loop_
_entity_poly.entity_id
_entity_poly.type
_entity_poly.pdbx_seq_one_letter_code
_entity_poly.pdbx_strand_id
1 'polypeptide(L)'
;MAMTRLARVPKPEQTTEWGGRGTIAYVSEASKKEFLNLPPEVHARLQLASAQLDTQNSIVRRVIVGRFTPPKISTVEKYELARYNVDWPSPTAEHDVLDPPRKTSRTMVARIQYNKTKTDYMEYLWSHIPQWEMSDGQLKEREVARVELVKIAARAIRERMADLGLPTSDFTVALHCFGSFCSGFAIPSSEMDLTVVTRGVPSILDSELPRLFKAAYIAAGFNVYTEPEGPIGFTVQEKCEDETSECIPLYNIHFENVALKMRTTTLLRCYRACDDRVYEMGVFIKYWAHARQIDDPKAGTLPSFNYILMLLHYLMKVATPPVIPNLQLSNIGMRNLEWIEGHETFFWDNFEEIARVAGKGVLTSNRQSAGELLRGFFTYYSPVESGNRRWSTRYSKFNWKNDVVSIRNPNLISKEAKRWDYSFFNKDGTRTWNFLAIEDPFNPNNNLAKSISKDSVFIIRREFERVNMIMNCAEFVPGFGWEWANNNDEVGEDIFDDRIPATLKPAD
;
A
#
# COMPACT_ATOMS: atom_id res chain seq x y z
N MET A 1 46.68 -39.58 -47.79
CA MET A 1 45.23 -39.44 -48.05
C MET A 1 44.64 -38.84 -46.78
N ALA A 2 44.29 -37.56 -46.70
CA ALA A 2 43.24 -36.85 -47.44
C ALA A 2 41.82 -37.31 -47.04
N MET A 3 41.20 -36.66 -46.04
CA MET A 3 40.10 -35.70 -46.27
C MET A 3 39.60 -35.02 -44.98
N THR A 4 39.16 -33.77 -45.16
CA THR A 4 38.51 -32.86 -44.19
C THR A 4 36.97 -32.94 -44.38
N ARG A 5 36.03 -32.44 -43.57
CA ARG A 5 35.94 -31.54 -42.38
C ARG A 5 34.54 -31.82 -41.74
N LEU A 6 34.25 -31.65 -40.44
CA LEU A 6 33.70 -30.40 -39.85
C LEU A 6 33.34 -30.54 -38.35
N ALA A 7 33.45 -29.40 -37.66
CA ALA A 7 33.18 -29.03 -36.27
C ALA A 7 32.11 -29.80 -35.44
N ARG A 8 32.48 -30.08 -34.17
CA ARG A 8 31.57 -29.97 -33.01
C ARG A 8 31.91 -28.70 -32.23
N VAL A 9 30.91 -27.89 -31.92
CA VAL A 9 31.03 -26.72 -31.03
C VAL A 9 30.71 -27.17 -29.59
N PRO A 10 31.60 -26.93 -28.60
CA PRO A 10 31.21 -27.01 -27.19
C PRO A 10 30.36 -25.78 -26.83
N LYS A 11 29.25 -25.99 -26.12
CA LYS A 11 28.57 -24.86 -25.43
C LYS A 11 29.47 -24.37 -24.29
N PRO A 12 29.52 -23.05 -24.02
CA PRO A 12 30.32 -22.51 -22.93
C PRO A 12 29.69 -22.85 -21.57
N GLU A 13 30.51 -22.92 -20.54
CA GLU A 13 30.08 -22.78 -19.15
C GLU A 13 29.53 -21.36 -18.94
N GLN A 14 28.41 -21.24 -18.24
CA GLN A 14 28.01 -19.99 -17.59
C GLN A 14 27.79 -20.25 -16.11
N THR A 15 28.37 -19.35 -15.32
CA THR A 15 28.40 -19.36 -13.86
C THR A 15 27.10 -18.79 -13.26
N THR A 16 26.91 -19.07 -11.97
CA THR A 16 26.18 -18.22 -10.99
C THR A 16 24.75 -17.78 -11.34
N GLU A 17 23.78 -18.23 -10.54
CA GLU A 17 22.82 -17.31 -9.91
C GLU A 17 22.07 -17.96 -8.73
N TRP A 18 22.30 -17.45 -7.52
CA TRP A 18 21.35 -17.59 -6.41
C TRP A 18 20.33 -16.45 -6.55
N GLY A 19 19.27 -16.69 -7.33
CA GLY A 19 18.23 -15.71 -7.62
C GLY A 19 16.85 -16.35 -7.53
N GLY A 20 16.20 -16.26 -6.37
CA GLY A 20 14.84 -16.76 -6.16
C GLY A 20 13.99 -15.71 -5.45
N ARG A 21 13.08 -15.04 -6.19
CA ARG A 21 12.01 -14.26 -5.58
C ARG A 21 10.97 -15.21 -4.96
N GLY A 22 10.42 -14.85 -3.80
CA GLY A 22 9.28 -15.53 -3.18
C GLY A 22 9.65 -16.50 -2.05
N THR A 23 9.31 -16.13 -0.81
CA THR A 23 9.52 -16.96 0.38
C THR A 23 8.49 -18.09 0.52
N ILE A 24 8.70 -19.18 -0.22
CA ILE A 24 8.38 -20.53 0.28
C ILE A 24 9.70 -21.30 0.34
N ALA A 25 10.25 -21.46 1.54
CA ALA A 25 11.47 -22.23 1.75
C ALA A 25 11.17 -23.74 1.58
N TYR A 26 11.55 -24.29 0.42
CA TYR A 26 11.54 -25.74 0.22
C TYR A 26 12.68 -26.39 1.01
N VAL A 27 12.36 -27.38 1.85
CA VAL A 27 13.37 -28.22 2.49
C VAL A 27 14.03 -29.08 1.42
N SER A 28 15.31 -28.83 1.16
CA SER A 28 16.08 -29.53 0.14
C SER A 28 16.19 -31.04 0.43
N GLU A 29 16.35 -31.86 -0.61
CA GLU A 29 16.60 -33.31 -0.43
C GLU A 29 17.88 -33.59 0.36
N ALA A 30 18.88 -32.70 0.32
CA ALA A 30 20.06 -32.77 1.17
C ALA A 30 19.69 -32.59 2.65
N SER A 31 18.88 -31.57 2.97
CA SER A 31 18.40 -31.30 4.33
C SER A 31 17.49 -32.41 4.87
N LYS A 32 16.69 -33.06 4.01
CA LYS A 32 15.92 -34.26 4.39
C LYS A 32 16.83 -35.44 4.72
N LYS A 33 17.88 -35.67 3.91
CA LYS A 33 18.84 -36.76 4.11
C LYS A 33 19.69 -36.55 5.37
N GLU A 34 20.01 -35.30 5.70
CA GLU A 34 20.68 -34.90 6.94
C GLU A 34 19.79 -35.14 8.17
N PHE A 35 18.51 -34.76 8.09
CA PHE A 35 17.53 -35.00 9.16
C PHE A 35 17.23 -36.49 9.40
N LEU A 36 17.22 -37.33 8.37
CA LEU A 36 16.99 -38.78 8.47
C LEU A 36 18.22 -39.56 8.96
N ASN A 37 19.40 -38.93 9.02
CA ASN A 37 20.64 -39.52 9.53
C ASN A 37 20.96 -39.06 10.97
N LEU A 38 20.04 -38.39 11.66
CA LEU A 38 20.25 -37.98 13.05
C LEU A 38 20.35 -39.21 13.98
N PRO A 39 21.19 -39.17 15.03
CA PRO A 39 21.31 -40.29 15.97
C PRO A 39 19.96 -40.65 16.61
N PRO A 40 19.68 -41.93 16.90
CA PRO A 40 18.41 -42.36 17.50
C PRO A 40 18.05 -41.62 18.79
N GLU A 41 19.05 -41.24 19.59
CA GLU A 41 18.88 -40.45 20.81
C GLU A 41 18.38 -39.02 20.54
N VAL A 42 18.78 -38.41 19.41
CA VAL A 42 18.29 -37.09 18.98
C VAL A 42 16.86 -37.21 18.49
N HIS A 43 16.53 -38.25 17.72
CA HIS A 43 15.14 -38.54 17.35
C HIS A 43 14.25 -38.79 18.58
N ALA A 44 14.72 -39.55 19.57
CA ALA A 44 13.99 -39.79 20.82
C ALA A 44 13.79 -38.50 21.63
N ARG A 45 14.79 -37.61 21.71
CA ARG A 45 14.66 -36.28 22.36
C ARG A 45 13.70 -35.36 21.62
N LEU A 46 13.68 -35.38 20.28
CA LEU A 46 12.71 -34.61 19.48
C LEU A 46 11.29 -35.16 19.63
N GLN A 47 11.10 -36.48 19.69
CA GLN A 47 9.81 -37.11 19.98
C GLN A 47 9.34 -36.80 21.41
N LEU A 48 10.23 -36.84 22.40
CA LEU A 48 9.91 -36.46 23.78
C LEU A 48 9.52 -34.98 23.88
N ALA A 49 10.23 -34.08 23.19
CA ALA A 49 9.90 -32.66 23.12
C ALA A 49 8.54 -32.43 22.43
N SER A 50 8.23 -33.17 21.36
CA SER A 50 6.91 -33.13 20.72
C SER A 50 5.81 -33.62 21.66
N ALA A 51 6.02 -34.73 22.36
CA ALA A 51 5.07 -35.28 23.33
C ALA A 51 4.89 -34.34 24.55
N GLN A 52 5.94 -33.64 24.98
CA GLN A 52 5.85 -32.60 26.01
C GLN A 52 5.07 -31.38 25.52
N LEU A 53 5.25 -30.97 24.26
CA LEU A 53 4.47 -29.90 23.64
C LEU A 53 2.99 -30.28 23.53
N ASP A 54 2.68 -31.51 23.12
CA ASP A 54 1.31 -32.05 23.11
C ASP A 54 0.72 -32.17 24.52
N THR A 55 1.54 -32.51 25.52
CA THR A 55 1.12 -32.56 26.92
C THR A 55 0.84 -31.15 27.47
N GLN A 56 1.66 -30.14 27.16
CA GLN A 56 1.38 -28.73 27.51
C GLN A 56 0.11 -28.22 26.81
N ASN A 57 -0.06 -28.55 25.52
CA ASN A 57 -1.29 -28.30 24.77
C ASN A 57 -2.52 -29.08 25.33
N SER A 58 -2.31 -30.14 26.13
CA SER A 58 -3.38 -30.86 26.83
C SER A 58 -3.77 -30.20 28.16
N ILE A 59 -2.82 -29.56 28.86
CA ILE A 59 -3.06 -28.87 30.14
C ILE A 59 -3.90 -27.61 29.93
N VAL A 60 -3.67 -26.88 28.84
CA VAL A 60 -4.49 -25.72 28.42
C VAL A 60 -5.97 -26.10 28.18
N ARG A 61 -6.30 -27.38 27.97
CA ARG A 61 -7.68 -27.84 27.76
C ARG A 61 -8.49 -28.15 29.03
N ARG A 62 -7.95 -27.92 30.25
CA ARG A 62 -8.64 -28.29 31.51
C ARG A 62 -9.21 -27.14 32.35
N VAL A 63 -9.23 -25.90 31.85
CA VAL A 63 -9.75 -24.73 32.60
C VAL A 63 -11.02 -24.10 32.00
N ILE A 64 -11.59 -24.66 30.92
CA ILE A 64 -12.85 -24.14 30.33
C ILE A 64 -13.93 -25.23 30.27
N VAL A 65 -14.80 -25.21 31.27
CA VAL A 65 -16.21 -25.57 31.09
C VAL A 65 -16.93 -24.30 30.62
N GLY A 66 -17.72 -24.27 29.54
CA GLY A 66 -18.23 -25.39 28.76
C GLY A 66 -18.08 -25.24 27.23
N ARG A 67 -17.81 -26.40 26.59
CA ARG A 67 -18.18 -26.80 25.22
C ARG A 67 -17.90 -25.76 24.12
N PHE A 68 -16.75 -25.80 23.46
CA PHE A 68 -16.38 -26.86 22.50
C PHE A 68 -14.86 -26.90 22.26
N THR A 69 -14.30 -28.03 21.77
CA THR A 69 -13.05 -28.23 20.96
C THR A 69 -12.36 -29.60 21.25
N PRO A 70 -11.42 -30.13 20.42
CA PRO A 70 -11.13 -29.92 18.99
C PRO A 70 -10.99 -31.29 18.18
N PRO A 71 -9.91 -31.69 17.43
CA PRO A 71 -10.05 -32.25 16.06
C PRO A 71 -9.35 -33.64 15.88
N LYS A 72 -8.94 -34.21 14.71
CA LYS A 72 -8.90 -33.83 13.28
C LYS A 72 -8.71 -35.08 12.37
N ILE A 73 -9.39 -35.19 11.22
CA ILE A 73 -8.89 -35.82 9.97
C ILE A 73 -9.35 -34.93 8.78
N SER A 74 -8.53 -34.80 7.74
CA SER A 74 -8.75 -33.99 6.52
C SER A 74 -9.86 -34.54 5.62
N THR A 75 -10.74 -33.70 5.06
CA THR A 75 -10.62 -32.92 3.79
C THR A 75 -10.59 -33.79 2.53
N VAL A 76 -11.25 -33.34 1.46
CA VAL A 76 -11.29 -33.93 0.10
C VAL A 76 -12.05 -35.26 -0.04
N GLU A 77 -11.80 -36.30 0.75
CA GLU A 77 -12.44 -37.62 0.54
C GLU A 77 -13.97 -37.61 0.77
N LYS A 78 -14.45 -36.78 1.71
CA LYS A 78 -15.89 -36.52 1.89
C LYS A 78 -16.49 -35.55 0.87
N TYR A 79 -15.68 -34.95 0.00
CA TYR A 79 -16.11 -33.89 -0.93
C TYR A 79 -16.74 -34.44 -2.22
N GLU A 80 -16.31 -35.62 -2.68
CA GLU A 80 -16.74 -36.19 -3.97
C GLU A 80 -17.84 -37.26 -3.84
N LEU A 81 -17.91 -38.03 -2.75
CA LEU A 81 -18.94 -39.07 -2.55
C LEU A 81 -20.37 -38.52 -2.44
N ALA A 82 -20.54 -37.31 -1.89
CA ALA A 82 -21.86 -36.65 -1.78
C ALA A 82 -22.30 -35.93 -3.07
N ARG A 83 -21.45 -35.93 -4.11
CA ARG A 83 -21.68 -35.21 -5.37
C ARG A 83 -22.45 -36.04 -6.41
N TYR A 84 -22.75 -37.31 -6.11
CA TYR A 84 -23.22 -38.30 -7.10
C TYR A 84 -24.59 -38.96 -6.83
N ASN A 85 -25.19 -38.78 -5.65
CA ASN A 85 -26.60 -39.08 -5.36
C ASN A 85 -27.16 -37.83 -4.65
N VAL A 86 -27.99 -36.96 -5.24
CA VAL A 86 -29.22 -37.20 -6.01
C VAL A 86 -30.22 -38.03 -5.22
N ASP A 87 -31.38 -37.41 -4.99
CA ASP A 87 -32.59 -37.90 -4.31
C ASP A 87 -32.53 -38.21 -2.80
N TRP A 88 -33.37 -37.44 -2.07
CA TRP A 88 -34.27 -37.85 -0.97
C TRP A 88 -34.15 -37.09 0.37
N PRO A 89 -35.15 -36.27 0.74
CA PRO A 89 -35.62 -36.13 2.12
C PRO A 89 -36.63 -37.25 2.43
N SER A 90 -36.51 -37.88 3.61
CA SER A 90 -37.37 -39.00 4.05
C SER A 90 -38.86 -38.62 4.19
N PRO A 91 -39.77 -39.61 4.18
CA PRO A 91 -41.20 -39.39 3.87
C PRO A 91 -42.00 -38.77 5.02
N THR A 92 -43.26 -38.44 4.69
CA THR A 92 -44.35 -37.92 5.56
C THR A 92 -44.27 -36.44 5.96
N ALA A 93 -44.31 -35.56 4.96
CA ALA A 93 -45.16 -34.37 4.98
C ALA A 93 -45.91 -34.31 3.63
N GLU A 94 -47.15 -33.83 3.63
CA GLU A 94 -48.07 -33.96 2.49
C GLU A 94 -47.63 -33.13 1.27
N HIS A 95 -48.06 -33.56 0.08
CA HIS A 95 -47.63 -32.99 -1.21
C HIS A 95 -48.10 -31.55 -1.41
N ASP A 96 -47.20 -30.58 -1.20
CA ASP A 96 -47.25 -29.29 -1.89
C ASP A 96 -46.33 -29.33 -3.11
N VAL A 97 -46.90 -29.03 -4.28
CA VAL A 97 -46.16 -28.98 -5.55
C VAL A 97 -45.30 -27.71 -5.58
N LEU A 98 -44.01 -27.84 -5.28
CA LEU A 98 -43.07 -26.73 -5.44
C LEU A 98 -42.98 -26.30 -6.91
N ASP A 99 -43.24 -25.02 -7.16
CA ASP A 99 -43.05 -24.37 -8.45
C ASP A 99 -41.67 -24.66 -9.04
N PRO A 100 -41.53 -24.80 -10.37
CA PRO A 100 -40.22 -24.89 -11.02
C PRO A 100 -39.39 -23.64 -10.69
N PRO A 101 -38.04 -23.76 -10.59
CA PRO A 101 -37.18 -22.63 -10.25
C PRO A 101 -37.42 -21.46 -11.20
N ARG A 102 -37.88 -20.34 -10.64
CA ARG A 102 -38.28 -19.15 -11.40
C ARG A 102 -37.16 -18.76 -12.37
N LYS A 103 -37.48 -18.74 -13.67
CA LYS A 103 -36.56 -18.27 -14.72
C LYS A 103 -35.97 -16.93 -14.31
N THR A 104 -34.64 -16.88 -14.20
CA THR A 104 -33.90 -15.66 -13.85
C THR A 104 -34.33 -14.55 -14.79
N SER A 105 -34.94 -13.48 -14.24
CA SER A 105 -35.51 -12.42 -15.06
C SER A 105 -34.45 -11.85 -16.00
N ARG A 106 -34.81 -11.56 -17.26
CA ARG A 106 -33.93 -10.87 -18.24
C ARG A 106 -33.24 -9.65 -17.62
N THR A 107 -33.99 -8.94 -16.79
CA THR A 107 -33.57 -7.79 -15.97
C THR A 107 -32.43 -8.12 -14.99
N MET A 108 -32.49 -9.27 -14.32
CA MET A 108 -31.43 -9.74 -13.41
C MET A 108 -30.22 -10.25 -14.19
N VAL A 109 -30.42 -10.96 -15.31
CA VAL A 109 -29.33 -11.40 -16.20
C VAL A 109 -28.56 -10.21 -16.76
N ALA A 110 -29.28 -9.19 -17.28
CA ALA A 110 -28.68 -7.95 -17.74
C ALA A 110 -27.92 -7.22 -16.62
N ARG A 111 -28.45 -7.19 -15.38
CA ARG A 111 -27.74 -6.63 -14.22
C ARG A 111 -26.46 -7.40 -13.89
N ILE A 112 -26.46 -8.72 -13.97
CA ILE A 112 -25.27 -9.56 -13.71
C ILE A 112 -24.21 -9.25 -14.77
N GLN A 113 -24.57 -9.30 -16.06
CA GLN A 113 -23.67 -8.97 -17.16
C GLN A 113 -23.10 -7.55 -17.03
N TYR A 114 -23.96 -6.56 -16.74
CA TYR A 114 -23.57 -5.15 -16.57
C TYR A 114 -22.64 -4.90 -15.37
N ASN A 115 -22.68 -5.72 -14.32
CA ASN A 115 -21.68 -5.63 -13.24
C ASN A 115 -20.41 -6.36 -13.62
N LYS A 116 -20.52 -7.49 -14.34
CA LYS A 116 -19.37 -8.28 -14.80
C LYS A 116 -18.46 -7.46 -15.72
N THR A 117 -18.98 -6.87 -16.81
CA THR A 117 -18.18 -6.08 -17.76
C THR A 117 -17.30 -5.01 -17.09
N LYS A 118 -17.82 -4.37 -16.03
CA LYS A 118 -17.10 -3.31 -15.29
C LYS A 118 -16.01 -3.85 -14.37
N THR A 119 -16.26 -5.01 -13.77
CA THR A 119 -15.22 -5.75 -13.05
C THR A 119 -14.15 -6.21 -14.05
N ASP A 120 -14.55 -6.77 -15.19
CA ASP A 120 -13.64 -7.23 -16.24
C ASP A 120 -12.73 -6.08 -16.77
N TYR A 121 -13.24 -4.85 -16.92
CA TYR A 121 -12.43 -3.67 -17.24
C TYR A 121 -11.41 -3.33 -16.15
N MET A 122 -11.82 -3.40 -14.87
CA MET A 122 -10.89 -3.13 -13.76
C MET A 122 -9.86 -4.26 -13.56
N GLU A 123 -10.19 -5.52 -13.87
CA GLU A 123 -9.23 -6.62 -13.93
C GLU A 123 -8.23 -6.45 -15.10
N TYR A 124 -8.69 -5.90 -16.24
CA TYR A 124 -7.79 -5.54 -17.34
C TYR A 124 -6.79 -4.45 -16.93
N LEU A 125 -7.26 -3.35 -16.34
CA LEU A 125 -6.36 -2.31 -15.82
C LEU A 125 -5.46 -2.84 -14.70
N TRP A 126 -5.97 -3.75 -13.86
CA TRP A 126 -5.19 -4.44 -12.82
C TRP A 126 -4.01 -5.23 -13.37
N SER A 127 -4.20 -5.96 -14.48
CA SER A 127 -3.12 -6.79 -15.06
C SER A 127 -1.89 -6.00 -15.53
N HIS A 128 -2.00 -4.67 -15.60
CA HIS A 128 -0.90 -3.77 -15.95
C HIS A 128 -0.04 -3.34 -14.75
N ILE A 129 -0.47 -3.58 -13.50
CA ILE A 129 0.27 -3.17 -12.28
C ILE A 129 1.77 -3.49 -12.28
N PRO A 130 2.23 -4.68 -12.74
CA PRO A 130 3.66 -5.00 -12.77
C PRO A 130 4.54 -4.04 -13.59
N GLN A 131 3.95 -3.22 -14.48
CA GLN A 131 4.67 -2.19 -15.24
C GLN A 131 4.85 -0.87 -14.45
N TRP A 132 4.06 -0.66 -13.39
CA TRP A 132 4.13 0.50 -12.49
C TRP A 132 4.82 0.18 -11.15
N GLU A 133 5.12 -1.09 -10.89
CA GLU A 133 5.93 -1.50 -9.75
C GLU A 133 7.38 -1.03 -9.92
N MET A 134 7.98 -0.56 -8.82
CA MET A 134 9.40 -0.27 -8.80
C MET A 134 10.21 -1.56 -8.74
N SER A 135 11.09 -1.76 -9.71
CA SER A 135 11.93 -2.96 -9.81
C SER A 135 13.04 -3.02 -8.74
N ASP A 136 13.52 -4.24 -8.47
CA ASP A 136 14.71 -4.47 -7.61
C ASP A 136 15.94 -3.67 -8.08
N GLY A 137 16.07 -3.44 -9.40
CA GLY A 137 17.15 -2.65 -9.99
C GLY A 137 17.05 -1.18 -9.60
N GLN A 138 15.88 -0.57 -9.79
CA GLN A 138 15.62 0.82 -9.39
C GLN A 138 15.77 1.00 -7.87
N LEU A 139 15.25 0.07 -7.05
CA LEU A 139 15.46 0.08 -5.60
C LEU A 139 16.94 0.13 -5.22
N LYS A 140 17.76 -0.72 -5.85
CA LYS A 140 19.20 -0.78 -5.63
C LYS A 140 19.93 0.49 -6.09
N GLU A 141 19.52 1.06 -7.22
CA GLU A 141 20.07 2.30 -7.75
C GLU A 141 19.85 3.48 -6.78
N ARG A 142 18.60 3.66 -6.30
CA ARG A 142 18.26 4.71 -5.33
C ARG A 142 19.00 4.53 -3.99
N GLU A 143 19.20 3.28 -3.55
CA GLU A 143 19.98 2.98 -2.34
C GLU A 143 21.48 3.29 -2.51
N VAL A 144 22.06 3.02 -3.69
CA VAL A 144 23.45 3.40 -4.02
C VAL A 144 23.62 4.92 -3.99
N ALA A 145 22.69 5.67 -4.58
CA ALA A 145 22.71 7.13 -4.56
C ALA A 145 22.55 7.68 -3.13
N ARG A 146 21.62 7.14 -2.32
CA ARG A 146 21.48 7.47 -0.89
C ARG A 146 22.78 7.26 -0.12
N VAL A 147 23.50 6.16 -0.38
CA VAL A 147 24.81 5.89 0.23
C VAL A 147 25.87 6.90 -0.22
N GLU A 148 25.84 7.40 -1.46
CA GLU A 148 26.77 8.46 -1.90
C GLU A 148 26.45 9.80 -1.22
N LEU A 149 25.17 10.18 -1.10
CA LEU A 149 24.76 11.36 -0.33
C LEU A 149 25.25 11.30 1.13
N VAL A 150 25.16 10.13 1.78
CA VAL A 150 25.74 9.92 3.12
C VAL A 150 27.25 10.17 3.15
N LYS A 151 28.03 9.72 2.15
CA LYS A 151 29.48 9.96 2.08
C LYS A 151 29.82 11.44 1.93
N ILE A 152 29.07 12.16 1.08
CA ILE A 152 29.24 13.60 0.86
C ILE A 152 28.95 14.37 2.15
N ALA A 153 27.83 14.08 2.82
CA ALA A 153 27.48 14.65 4.11
C ALA A 153 28.55 14.35 5.20
N ALA A 154 29.04 13.11 5.27
CA ALA A 154 30.08 12.72 6.21
C ALA A 154 31.41 13.46 5.96
N ARG A 155 31.77 13.68 4.70
CA ARG A 155 32.97 14.45 4.33
C ARG A 155 32.85 15.90 4.81
N ALA A 156 31.72 16.54 4.51
CA ALA A 156 31.47 17.93 4.89
C ALA A 156 31.46 18.14 6.41
N ILE A 157 30.85 17.23 7.19
CA ILE A 157 30.93 17.26 8.66
C ILE A 157 32.40 17.16 9.11
N ARG A 158 33.17 16.24 8.54
CA ARG A 158 34.58 16.02 8.93
C ARG A 158 35.45 17.24 8.67
N GLU A 159 35.29 17.86 7.50
CA GLU A 159 35.98 19.10 7.13
C GLU A 159 35.62 20.23 8.10
N ARG A 160 34.32 20.45 8.35
CA ARG A 160 33.85 21.47 9.29
C ARG A 160 34.31 21.24 10.74
N MET A 161 34.41 19.98 11.17
CA MET A 161 34.99 19.64 12.48
C MET A 161 36.49 19.92 12.54
N ALA A 162 37.23 19.65 11.46
CA ALA A 162 38.67 19.97 11.38
C ALA A 162 38.92 21.48 11.45
N ASP A 163 38.13 22.30 10.74
CA ASP A 163 38.20 23.78 10.78
C ASP A 163 37.99 24.34 12.20
N LEU A 164 37.19 23.65 13.02
CA LEU A 164 36.91 24.01 14.41
C LEU A 164 37.89 23.38 15.42
N GLY A 165 38.88 22.60 14.96
CA GLY A 165 39.84 21.90 15.82
C GLY A 165 39.22 20.74 16.62
N LEU A 166 38.10 20.18 16.16
CA LEU A 166 37.35 19.12 16.84
C LEU A 166 37.80 17.71 16.39
N PRO A 167 37.69 16.66 17.24
CA PRO A 167 38.08 15.29 16.87
C PRO A 167 37.25 14.72 15.70
N THR A 168 37.92 14.26 14.64
CA THR A 168 37.28 13.91 13.35
C THR A 168 36.92 12.43 13.17
N SER A 169 37.21 11.58 14.16
CA SER A 169 37.05 10.11 14.08
C SER A 169 35.74 9.57 14.67
N ASP A 170 35.15 10.26 15.65
CA ASP A 170 34.18 9.66 16.58
C ASP A 170 32.74 10.13 16.30
N PHE A 171 32.33 10.16 15.03
CA PHE A 171 30.95 10.47 14.65
C PHE A 171 30.39 9.53 13.57
N THR A 172 29.07 9.39 13.55
CA THR A 172 28.31 8.72 12.49
C THR A 172 27.23 9.63 11.95
N VAL A 173 27.03 9.62 10.64
CA VAL A 173 25.88 10.25 9.97
C VAL A 173 25.16 9.20 9.12
N ALA A 174 23.84 9.24 9.13
CA ALA A 174 22.98 8.40 8.31
C ALA A 174 21.83 9.24 7.73
N LEU A 175 21.43 8.93 6.50
CA LEU A 175 20.19 9.39 5.90
C LEU A 175 19.19 8.23 5.98
N HIS A 176 18.35 8.22 7.01
CA HIS A 176 17.39 7.14 7.24
C HIS A 176 16.18 7.36 6.35
N CYS A 177 15.90 6.40 5.45
CA CYS A 177 14.74 6.47 4.57
C CYS A 177 13.44 6.17 5.32
N PHE A 178 12.36 6.88 4.95
CA PHE A 178 10.99 6.62 5.38
C PHE A 178 10.02 6.80 4.20
N GLY A 179 8.72 6.89 4.44
CA GLY A 179 7.74 7.21 3.39
C GLY A 179 7.53 6.07 2.40
N SER A 180 7.39 6.40 1.12
CA SER A 180 6.95 5.45 0.08
C SER A 180 7.86 4.21 -0.06
N PHE A 181 9.19 4.41 0.00
CA PHE A 181 10.17 3.33 -0.16
C PHE A 181 10.09 2.32 1.00
N CYS A 182 10.18 2.79 2.25
CA CYS A 182 10.19 1.93 3.43
C CYS A 182 8.81 1.34 3.78
N SER A 183 7.71 1.98 3.36
CA SER A 183 6.36 1.41 3.47
C SER A 183 6.07 0.33 2.43
N GLY A 184 6.85 0.29 1.34
CA GLY A 184 6.64 -0.65 0.23
C GLY A 184 5.54 -0.23 -0.74
N PHE A 185 5.25 1.07 -0.86
CA PHE A 185 4.31 1.65 -1.83
C PHE A 185 5.00 2.61 -2.82
N ALA A 186 6.32 2.55 -2.98
CA ALA A 186 7.03 3.35 -3.96
C ALA A 186 6.81 2.80 -5.39
N ILE A 187 6.54 3.72 -6.30
CA ILE A 187 6.47 3.55 -7.76
C ILE A 187 7.71 4.22 -8.38
N PRO A 188 8.09 3.96 -9.65
CA PRO A 188 9.30 4.51 -10.27
C PRO A 188 9.52 6.03 -10.13
N SER A 189 8.44 6.83 -10.13
CA SER A 189 8.47 8.28 -9.96
C SER A 189 8.42 8.77 -8.49
N SER A 190 8.40 7.88 -7.50
CA SER A 190 8.33 8.28 -6.09
C SER A 190 9.63 8.95 -5.62
N GLU A 191 9.50 10.11 -4.98
CA GLU A 191 10.58 10.77 -4.23
C GLU A 191 11.06 9.88 -3.06
N MET A 192 12.34 9.96 -2.72
CA MET A 192 12.93 9.27 -1.56
C MET A 192 13.00 10.21 -0.36
N ASP A 193 12.12 9.99 0.61
CA ASP A 193 12.11 10.75 1.87
C ASP A 193 13.19 10.25 2.83
N LEU A 194 14.05 11.15 3.30
CA LEU A 194 15.22 10.90 4.13
C LEU A 194 15.22 11.81 5.35
N THR A 195 15.58 11.28 6.52
CA THR A 195 15.88 12.08 7.72
C THR A 195 17.34 11.95 8.11
N VAL A 196 17.94 13.06 8.53
CA VAL A 196 19.34 13.13 8.99
C VAL A 196 19.42 12.61 10.42
N VAL A 197 20.16 11.53 10.62
CA VAL A 197 20.46 10.97 11.94
C VAL A 197 21.96 11.06 12.18
N THR A 198 22.37 11.80 13.21
CA THR A 198 23.76 11.94 13.64
C THR A 198 23.97 11.30 15.02
N ARG A 199 25.20 10.83 15.28
CA ARG A 199 25.70 10.49 16.62
C ARG A 199 27.16 10.92 16.71
N GLY A 200 27.59 11.43 17.86
CA GLY A 200 28.96 11.94 18.05
C GLY A 200 29.27 13.27 17.34
N VAL A 201 28.34 13.79 16.53
CA VAL A 201 28.42 15.15 15.99
C VAL A 201 28.18 16.15 17.14
N PRO A 202 29.07 17.12 17.39
CA PRO A 202 28.89 18.12 18.43
C PRO A 202 27.70 19.04 18.14
N SER A 203 26.85 19.29 19.15
CA SER A 203 25.57 20.00 18.99
C SER A 203 25.69 21.45 18.49
N ILE A 204 26.86 22.06 18.60
CA ILE A 204 27.16 23.35 17.97
C ILE A 204 26.96 23.32 16.44
N LEU A 205 27.11 22.14 15.82
CA LEU A 205 26.94 21.94 14.38
C LEU A 205 25.49 21.66 13.98
N ASP A 206 24.57 21.30 14.89
CA ASP A 206 23.21 20.86 14.54
C ASP A 206 22.48 21.89 13.67
N SER A 207 22.61 23.18 14.00
CA SER A 207 22.05 24.30 13.23
C SER A 207 22.80 24.63 11.93
N GLU A 208 24.05 24.15 11.78
CA GLU A 208 24.86 24.31 10.57
C GLU A 208 24.66 23.18 9.56
N LEU A 209 24.30 21.95 10.00
CA LEU A 209 24.11 20.77 9.14
C LEU A 209 23.31 21.03 7.86
N PRO A 210 22.18 21.77 7.86
CA PRO A 210 21.40 22.02 6.63
C PRO A 210 22.17 22.84 5.61
N ARG A 211 22.91 23.86 6.06
CA ARG A 211 23.72 24.72 5.19
C ARG A 211 24.94 23.97 4.68
N LEU A 212 25.57 23.20 5.56
CA LEU A 212 26.75 22.38 5.26
C LEU A 212 26.45 21.31 4.21
N PHE A 213 25.35 20.57 4.38
CA PHE A 213 24.95 19.53 3.43
C PHE A 213 24.54 20.15 2.09
N LYS A 214 23.75 21.24 2.10
CA LYS A 214 23.37 21.96 0.86
C LYS A 214 24.61 22.40 0.06
N ALA A 215 25.60 23.01 0.73
CA ALA A 215 26.84 23.41 0.08
C ALA A 215 27.62 22.22 -0.48
N ALA A 216 27.72 21.12 0.29
CA ALA A 216 28.44 19.91 -0.11
C ALA A 216 27.79 19.20 -1.31
N TYR A 217 26.46 19.11 -1.38
CA TYR A 217 25.75 18.52 -2.51
C TYR A 217 25.87 19.39 -3.77
N ILE A 218 25.76 20.72 -3.65
CA ILE A 218 26.00 21.63 -4.79
C ILE A 218 27.43 21.49 -5.31
N ALA A 219 28.42 21.44 -4.41
CA ALA A 219 29.83 21.24 -4.77
C ALA A 219 30.12 19.86 -5.40
N ALA A 220 29.39 18.82 -4.96
CA ALA A 220 29.41 17.49 -5.57
C ALA A 220 28.62 17.41 -6.90
N GLY A 221 28.04 18.51 -7.37
CA GLY A 221 27.40 18.61 -8.67
C GLY A 221 25.90 18.35 -8.70
N PHE A 222 25.21 18.22 -7.57
CA PHE A 222 23.75 18.05 -7.52
C PHE A 222 23.01 19.40 -7.64
N ASN A 223 21.76 19.35 -8.10
CA ASN A 223 20.81 20.44 -7.96
C ASN A 223 20.17 20.35 -6.56
N VAL A 224 20.00 21.49 -5.87
CA VAL A 224 19.43 21.52 -4.50
C VAL A 224 18.40 22.62 -4.35
N TYR A 225 17.14 22.21 -4.15
CA TYR A 225 15.99 23.09 -4.02
C TYR A 225 15.58 23.20 -2.56
N THR A 226 15.53 24.43 -2.03
CA THR A 226 15.10 24.69 -0.64
C THR A 226 13.61 24.98 -0.63
N GLU A 227 12.86 24.35 0.27
CA GLU A 227 11.43 24.62 0.41
C GLU A 227 11.20 26.05 0.92
N PRO A 228 10.34 26.87 0.27
CA PRO A 228 10.17 28.28 0.63
C PRO A 228 9.38 28.49 1.94
N GLU A 229 8.53 27.54 2.34
CA GLU A 229 7.70 27.63 3.55
C GLU A 229 7.78 26.38 4.47
N GLY A 230 8.72 25.48 4.20
CA GLY A 230 8.86 24.19 4.88
C GLY A 230 9.75 24.23 6.13
N PRO A 231 9.55 23.30 7.09
CA PRO A 231 10.54 22.98 8.12
C PRO A 231 11.89 22.60 7.52
N ILE A 232 12.97 22.77 8.29
CA ILE A 232 14.35 22.78 7.79
C ILE A 232 14.68 21.52 6.96
N GLY A 233 14.72 21.69 5.63
CA GLY A 233 14.91 20.63 4.66
C GLY A 233 15.10 21.14 3.24
N PHE A 234 15.45 20.22 2.33
CA PHE A 234 15.62 20.52 0.91
C PHE A 234 15.52 19.25 0.06
N THR A 235 15.15 19.42 -1.20
CA THR A 235 15.17 18.35 -2.21
C THR A 235 16.51 18.38 -2.96
N VAL A 236 17.20 17.24 -3.00
CA VAL A 236 18.39 17.02 -3.84
C VAL A 236 17.96 16.28 -5.11
N GLN A 237 18.50 16.70 -6.25
CA GLN A 237 18.29 16.08 -7.56
C GLN A 237 19.64 15.87 -8.24
N GLU A 238 19.83 14.71 -8.87
CA GLU A 238 20.98 14.45 -9.74
C GLU A 238 20.94 15.37 -10.98
N LYS A 239 22.07 15.61 -11.65
CA LYS A 239 22.04 16.36 -12.92
C LYS A 239 21.85 15.40 -14.09
N CYS A 240 20.84 15.65 -14.92
CA CYS A 240 20.82 15.10 -16.28
C CYS A 240 21.68 15.94 -17.21
N GLU A 241 22.21 15.27 -18.23
CA GLU A 241 22.86 15.92 -19.38
C GLU A 241 21.81 16.38 -20.42
N ASP A 242 20.65 15.71 -20.47
CA ASP A 242 19.53 16.02 -21.38
C ASP A 242 18.33 16.64 -20.64
N GLU A 243 17.85 17.80 -21.14
CA GLU A 243 16.65 18.50 -20.60
C GLU A 243 15.33 17.75 -20.87
N THR A 244 15.35 16.72 -21.73
CA THR A 244 14.19 15.93 -22.16
C THR A 244 13.99 14.63 -21.37
N SER A 245 14.89 14.27 -20.45
CA SER A 245 14.78 13.04 -19.66
C SER A 245 13.75 13.17 -18.53
N GLU A 246 12.66 12.41 -18.66
CA GLU A 246 11.53 12.42 -17.74
C GLU A 246 11.91 11.89 -16.34
N CYS A 247 11.78 12.74 -15.32
CA CYS A 247 11.90 12.43 -13.89
C CYS A 247 13.23 11.80 -13.38
N ILE A 248 14.22 12.66 -13.15
CA ILE A 248 15.36 12.39 -12.26
C ILE A 248 14.86 12.11 -10.82
N PRO A 249 15.45 11.16 -10.06
CA PRO A 249 15.13 10.98 -8.65
C PRO A 249 15.28 12.25 -7.81
N LEU A 250 14.31 12.47 -6.94
CA LEU A 250 14.27 13.53 -5.94
C LEU A 250 14.47 12.92 -4.55
N TYR A 251 15.45 13.41 -3.81
CA TYR A 251 15.75 12.99 -2.44
C TYR A 251 15.37 14.12 -1.48
N ASN A 252 14.28 13.96 -0.73
CA ASN A 252 13.82 14.95 0.25
C ASN A 252 14.55 14.74 1.57
N ILE A 253 15.43 15.68 1.95
CA ILE A 253 16.24 15.57 3.18
C ILE A 253 15.66 16.47 4.26
N HIS A 254 15.19 15.85 5.35
CA HIS A 254 14.64 16.51 6.53
C HIS A 254 15.63 16.48 7.70
N PHE A 255 15.82 17.62 8.37
CA PHE A 255 16.70 17.75 9.56
C PHE A 255 15.92 17.75 10.88
N GLU A 256 14.59 17.80 10.82
CA GLU A 256 13.72 17.77 12.00
C GLU A 256 13.31 16.35 12.40
N ASN A 257 12.74 16.22 13.60
CA ASN A 257 12.19 14.95 14.08
C ASN A 257 11.01 14.50 13.19
N VAL A 258 11.13 13.29 12.64
CA VAL A 258 10.12 12.65 11.79
C VAL A 258 9.55 11.36 12.42
N ALA A 259 9.69 11.16 13.73
CA ALA A 259 9.35 9.90 14.40
C ALA A 259 7.90 9.44 14.14
N LEU A 260 6.91 10.36 14.15
CA LEU A 260 5.53 10.02 13.75
C LEU A 260 5.39 9.63 12.27
N LYS A 261 6.15 10.26 11.36
CA LYS A 261 6.16 9.88 9.93
C LYS A 261 6.79 8.50 9.73
N MET A 262 7.87 8.18 10.46
CA MET A 262 8.48 6.85 10.49
C MET A 262 7.51 5.80 11.05
N ARG A 263 6.81 6.09 12.16
CA ARG A 263 5.84 5.15 12.73
C ARG A 263 4.66 4.91 11.77
N THR A 264 4.20 5.94 11.06
CA THR A 264 3.23 5.82 9.96
C THR A 264 3.76 4.97 8.81
N THR A 265 5.03 5.13 8.44
CA THR A 265 5.70 4.31 7.42
C THR A 265 5.66 2.82 7.79
N THR A 266 6.00 2.48 9.05
CA THR A 266 5.93 1.10 9.55
C THR A 266 4.49 0.57 9.62
N LEU A 267 3.51 1.41 9.99
CA LEU A 267 2.10 1.04 10.01
C LEU A 267 1.59 0.68 8.61
N LEU A 268 1.89 1.50 7.60
CA LEU A 268 1.55 1.22 6.19
C LEU A 268 2.22 -0.07 5.69
N ARG A 269 3.50 -0.29 6.04
CA ARG A 269 4.22 -1.54 5.74
C ARG A 269 3.53 -2.77 6.34
N CYS A 270 3.02 -2.67 7.57
CA CYS A 270 2.33 -3.77 8.24
C CYS A 270 0.96 -4.05 7.62
N TYR A 271 0.23 -3.02 7.13
CA TYR A 271 -1.00 -3.24 6.36
C TYR A 271 -0.76 -3.97 5.04
N ARG A 272 0.37 -3.73 4.36
CA ARG A 272 0.79 -4.51 3.18
C ARG A 272 0.97 -6.00 3.48
N ALA A 273 1.35 -6.38 4.70
CA ALA A 273 1.47 -7.79 5.09
C ALA A 273 0.12 -8.49 5.36
N CYS A 274 -0.99 -7.75 5.45
CA CYS A 274 -2.29 -8.33 5.80
C CYS A 274 -2.94 -9.10 4.64
N ASP A 275 -2.76 -8.65 3.40
CA ASP A 275 -3.34 -9.20 2.17
C ASP A 275 -2.63 -8.59 0.95
N ASP A 276 -2.24 -9.40 -0.03
CA ASP A 276 -1.45 -8.96 -1.19
C ASP A 276 -2.15 -7.85 -2.00
N ARG A 277 -3.49 -7.89 -2.07
CA ARG A 277 -4.33 -6.90 -2.77
C ARG A 277 -4.13 -5.48 -2.24
N VAL A 278 -3.69 -5.33 -0.98
CA VAL A 278 -3.39 -4.02 -0.37
C VAL A 278 -2.23 -3.35 -1.10
N TYR A 279 -1.16 -4.11 -1.41
CA TYR A 279 0.00 -3.59 -2.12
C TYR A 279 -0.36 -3.20 -3.55
N GLU A 280 -0.94 -4.14 -4.29
CA GLU A 280 -1.27 -4.00 -5.69
C GLU A 280 -2.28 -2.84 -5.91
N MET A 281 -3.34 -2.73 -5.09
CA MET A 281 -4.26 -1.58 -5.11
C MET A 281 -3.55 -0.27 -4.74
N GLY A 282 -2.59 -0.31 -3.82
CA GLY A 282 -1.80 0.87 -3.43
C GLY A 282 -0.92 1.40 -4.56
N VAL A 283 -0.28 0.50 -5.31
CA VAL A 283 0.50 0.83 -6.53
C VAL A 283 -0.43 1.43 -7.59
N PHE A 284 -1.56 0.78 -7.88
CA PHE A 284 -2.56 1.29 -8.84
C PHE A 284 -3.01 2.72 -8.49
N ILE A 285 -3.43 2.94 -7.24
CA ILE A 285 -4.01 4.22 -6.81
C ILE A 285 -2.94 5.31 -6.77
N LYS A 286 -1.69 5.00 -6.40
CA LYS A 286 -0.59 5.98 -6.50
C LYS A 286 -0.26 6.32 -7.94
N TYR A 287 -0.14 5.34 -8.82
CA TYR A 287 0.14 5.60 -10.24
C TYR A 287 -0.97 6.44 -10.88
N TRP A 288 -2.24 6.14 -10.60
CA TRP A 288 -3.38 6.97 -10.99
C TRP A 288 -3.30 8.40 -10.45
N ALA A 289 -3.06 8.58 -9.15
CA ALA A 289 -3.00 9.91 -8.54
C ALA A 289 -1.84 10.75 -9.11
N HIS A 290 -0.71 10.10 -9.41
CA HIS A 290 0.46 10.70 -10.02
C HIS A 290 0.25 11.10 -11.49
N ALA A 291 -0.24 10.18 -12.32
CA ALA A 291 -0.58 10.45 -13.72
C ALA A 291 -1.58 11.61 -13.86
N ARG A 292 -2.51 11.73 -12.89
CA ARG A 292 -3.50 12.81 -12.84
C ARG A 292 -3.04 14.06 -12.08
N GLN A 293 -1.79 14.11 -11.62
CA GLN A 293 -1.16 15.25 -10.94
C GLN A 293 -1.98 15.74 -9.71
N ILE A 294 -2.63 14.81 -9.02
CA ILE A 294 -3.38 15.07 -7.78
C ILE A 294 -2.65 14.56 -6.53
N ASP A 295 -1.37 14.17 -6.69
CA ASP A 295 -0.51 13.65 -5.61
C ASP A 295 0.66 14.57 -5.19
N ASP A 296 0.73 15.79 -5.74
CA ASP A 296 1.75 16.81 -5.44
C ASP A 296 1.26 17.87 -4.41
N PRO A 297 1.81 17.90 -3.18
CA PRO A 297 1.53 18.95 -2.20
C PRO A 297 2.08 20.33 -2.58
N LYS A 298 3.12 20.41 -3.42
CA LYS A 298 3.74 21.68 -3.85
C LYS A 298 2.80 22.44 -4.79
N ALA A 299 2.08 21.73 -5.66
CA ALA A 299 0.90 22.22 -6.40
C ALA A 299 -0.39 22.34 -5.56
N GLY A 300 -0.35 22.12 -4.24
CA GLY A 300 -1.50 22.28 -3.34
C GLY A 300 -2.51 21.12 -3.38
N THR A 301 -2.12 19.93 -3.80
CA THR A 301 -2.97 18.73 -3.82
C THR A 301 -2.64 17.78 -2.63
N LEU A 302 -3.04 16.49 -2.70
CA LEU A 302 -2.89 15.55 -1.59
C LEU A 302 -1.50 14.88 -1.62
N PRO A 303 -0.74 14.78 -0.51
CA PRO A 303 0.40 13.86 -0.46
C PRO A 303 -0.01 12.42 -0.82
N SER A 304 0.76 11.74 -1.66
CA SER A 304 0.41 10.40 -2.18
C SER A 304 0.03 9.36 -1.11
N PHE A 305 0.62 9.41 0.09
CA PHE A 305 0.28 8.50 1.20
C PHE A 305 -1.15 8.69 1.74
N ASN A 306 -1.77 9.86 1.57
CA ASN A 306 -3.16 10.09 1.97
C ASN A 306 -4.14 9.24 1.15
N TYR A 307 -3.85 8.96 -0.12
CA TYR A 307 -4.63 8.03 -0.92
C TYR A 307 -4.50 6.58 -0.42
N ILE A 308 -3.34 6.19 0.13
CA ILE A 308 -3.19 4.90 0.80
C ILE A 308 -4.05 4.86 2.08
N LEU A 309 -4.13 5.94 2.85
CA LEU A 309 -5.06 6.00 4.00
C LEU A 309 -6.54 5.89 3.58
N MET A 310 -6.91 6.46 2.43
CA MET A 310 -8.24 6.29 1.82
C MET A 310 -8.50 4.84 1.40
N LEU A 311 -7.53 4.19 0.76
CA LEU A 311 -7.60 2.76 0.40
C LEU A 311 -7.79 1.89 1.65
N LEU A 312 -6.94 2.06 2.66
CA LEU A 312 -6.99 1.27 3.90
C LEU A 312 -8.32 1.48 4.64
N HIS A 313 -8.86 2.70 4.66
CA HIS A 313 -10.19 2.99 5.20
C HIS A 313 -11.29 2.22 4.47
N TYR A 314 -11.27 2.23 3.13
CA TYR A 314 -12.20 1.48 2.29
C TYR A 314 -12.11 -0.04 2.55
N LEU A 315 -10.90 -0.61 2.51
CA LEU A 315 -10.65 -2.04 2.69
C LEU A 315 -11.00 -2.55 4.10
N MET A 316 -10.86 -1.70 5.13
CA MET A 316 -11.14 -2.04 6.52
C MET A 316 -12.63 -1.90 6.89
N LYS A 317 -13.34 -0.93 6.31
CA LYS A 317 -14.68 -0.50 6.82
C LYS A 317 -15.82 -0.54 5.81
N VAL A 318 -15.52 -0.61 4.51
CA VAL A 318 -16.52 -0.49 3.43
C VAL A 318 -16.60 -1.79 2.63
N ALA A 319 -15.45 -2.38 2.28
CA ALA A 319 -15.38 -3.73 1.74
C ALA A 319 -16.05 -4.71 2.72
N THR A 320 -16.93 -5.58 2.21
CA THR A 320 -17.74 -6.48 3.03
C THR A 320 -17.67 -7.90 2.46
N PRO A 321 -17.02 -8.87 3.15
CA PRO A 321 -16.31 -8.73 4.44
C PRO A 321 -15.10 -7.77 4.38
N PRO A 322 -14.58 -7.26 5.51
CA PRO A 322 -13.33 -6.49 5.53
C PRO A 322 -12.15 -7.26 4.92
N VAL A 323 -11.34 -6.57 4.13
CA VAL A 323 -10.12 -7.14 3.52
C VAL A 323 -8.95 -7.12 4.50
N ILE A 324 -8.90 -6.14 5.41
CA ILE A 324 -7.85 -6.00 6.41
C ILE A 324 -8.41 -5.76 7.83
N PRO A 325 -7.72 -6.24 8.88
CA PRO A 325 -8.05 -5.91 10.27
C PRO A 325 -7.61 -4.47 10.61
N ASN A 326 -8.00 -3.97 11.79
CA ASN A 326 -7.42 -2.75 12.36
C ASN A 326 -6.19 -3.12 13.24
N LEU A 327 -4.99 -2.75 12.79
CA LEU A 327 -3.74 -3.11 13.49
C LEU A 327 -3.54 -2.34 14.81
N GLN A 328 -4.12 -1.14 14.95
CA GLN A 328 -4.05 -0.32 16.17
C GLN A 328 -5.01 -0.80 17.28
N LEU A 329 -6.03 -1.60 16.92
CA LEU A 329 -6.95 -2.21 17.88
C LEU A 329 -6.61 -3.66 18.22
N SER A 330 -5.62 -4.25 17.55
CA SER A 330 -5.21 -5.64 17.74
C SER A 330 -4.80 -5.92 19.21
N ASN A 331 -5.32 -7.01 19.78
CA ASN A 331 -5.15 -7.34 21.21
C ASN A 331 -4.00 -8.35 21.44
N ILE A 332 -2.86 -8.09 20.80
CA ILE A 332 -1.73 -9.03 20.77
C ILE A 332 -0.77 -8.69 21.91
N GLY A 333 -0.83 -9.51 22.96
CA GLY A 333 0.02 -9.39 24.15
C GLY A 333 -0.38 -8.26 25.10
N MET A 334 0.47 -8.00 26.08
CA MET A 334 0.38 -6.78 26.88
C MET A 334 0.64 -5.60 25.95
N ARG A 335 -0.30 -4.65 25.87
CA ARG A 335 -0.07 -3.39 25.16
C ARG A 335 1.00 -2.59 25.90
N ASN A 336 2.25 -2.76 25.49
CA ASN A 336 3.33 -1.85 25.83
C ASN A 336 3.02 -0.53 25.11
N LEU A 337 2.34 0.38 25.82
CA LEU A 337 1.92 1.66 25.26
C LEU A 337 3.15 2.49 24.89
N GLU A 338 3.43 2.54 23.59
CA GLU A 338 4.49 3.36 23.03
C GLU A 338 3.98 4.78 22.81
N TRP A 339 4.74 5.78 23.27
CA TRP A 339 4.40 7.18 23.13
C TRP A 339 5.50 7.93 22.41
N ILE A 340 5.14 8.58 21.29
CA ILE A 340 6.03 9.41 20.47
C ILE A 340 5.37 10.79 20.38
N GLU A 341 6.12 11.85 20.68
CA GLU A 341 5.64 13.25 20.59
C GLU A 341 4.33 13.52 21.38
N GLY A 342 4.11 12.79 22.48
CA GLY A 342 2.88 12.90 23.28
C GLY A 342 1.67 12.15 22.70
N HIS A 343 1.86 11.38 21.64
CA HIS A 343 0.84 10.57 20.98
C HIS A 343 1.04 9.08 21.22
N GLU A 344 -0.07 8.36 21.41
CA GLU A 344 -0.11 6.91 21.54
C GLU A 344 0.10 6.25 20.18
N THR A 345 1.08 5.35 20.09
CA THR A 345 1.61 4.81 18.83
C THR A 345 1.67 3.28 18.75
N PHE A 346 0.94 2.58 19.62
CA PHE A 346 0.89 1.13 19.60
C PHE A 346 0.08 0.60 18.41
N PHE A 347 0.62 -0.42 17.76
CA PHE A 347 -0.10 -1.28 16.83
C PHE A 347 0.60 -2.63 16.75
N TRP A 348 -0.04 -3.62 16.13
CA TRP A 348 0.66 -4.86 15.75
C TRP A 348 1.65 -4.54 14.63
N ASP A 349 2.93 -4.42 14.97
CA ASP A 349 4.01 -3.94 14.10
C ASP A 349 5.01 -5.03 13.67
N ASN A 350 4.74 -6.28 14.05
CA ASN A 350 5.54 -7.44 13.65
C ASN A 350 5.12 -7.91 12.24
N PHE A 351 5.77 -7.35 11.22
CA PHE A 351 5.53 -7.62 9.81
C PHE A 351 5.56 -9.13 9.47
N GLU A 352 6.57 -9.85 9.95
CA GLU A 352 6.77 -11.28 9.70
C GLU A 352 5.66 -12.13 10.33
N GLU A 353 5.18 -11.73 11.52
CA GLU A 353 4.06 -12.40 12.17
C GLU A 353 2.75 -12.17 11.41
N ILE A 354 2.48 -10.93 11.00
CA ILE A 354 1.29 -10.57 10.23
C ILE A 354 1.27 -11.37 8.92
N ALA A 355 2.34 -11.35 8.14
CA ALA A 355 2.45 -12.08 6.87
C ALA A 355 2.21 -13.60 7.07
N ARG A 356 2.75 -14.18 8.14
CA ARG A 356 2.56 -15.59 8.51
C ARG A 356 1.11 -15.91 8.93
N VAL A 357 0.35 -14.96 9.46
CA VAL A 357 -1.08 -15.14 9.79
C VAL A 357 -1.97 -14.86 8.57
N ALA A 358 -1.61 -13.88 7.74
CA ALA A 358 -2.22 -13.60 6.45
C ALA A 358 -2.16 -14.82 5.51
N GLY A 359 -0.98 -15.42 5.33
CA GLY A 359 -0.77 -16.61 4.50
C GLY A 359 -1.49 -17.88 5.00
N LYS A 360 -2.11 -17.86 6.19
CA LYS A 360 -3.01 -18.92 6.68
C LYS A 360 -4.48 -18.64 6.37
N GLY A 361 -4.81 -17.52 5.73
CA GLY A 361 -6.17 -17.08 5.42
C GLY A 361 -6.99 -16.68 6.65
N VAL A 362 -6.33 -16.32 7.76
CA VAL A 362 -7.00 -16.04 9.05
C VAL A 362 -7.40 -14.57 9.21
N LEU A 363 -6.68 -13.64 8.59
CA LEU A 363 -6.96 -12.20 8.73
C LEU A 363 -8.19 -11.73 7.96
N THR A 364 -8.59 -12.42 6.88
CA THR A 364 -9.77 -12.04 6.09
C THR A 364 -10.53 -13.21 5.48
N SER A 365 -11.86 -13.13 5.56
CA SER A 365 -12.81 -13.96 4.83
C SER A 365 -13.28 -13.34 3.50
N ASN A 366 -12.80 -12.14 3.15
CA ASN A 366 -13.12 -11.49 1.88
C ASN A 366 -12.53 -12.31 0.71
N ARG A 367 -13.33 -12.52 -0.34
CA ARG A 367 -12.96 -13.23 -1.58
C ARG A 367 -13.28 -12.42 -2.84
N GLN A 368 -13.52 -11.12 -2.70
CA GLN A 368 -13.69 -10.22 -3.83
C GLN A 368 -12.40 -10.14 -4.64
N SER A 369 -12.51 -10.06 -5.95
CA SER A 369 -11.33 -9.84 -6.80
C SER A 369 -10.80 -8.41 -6.64
N ALA A 370 -9.61 -8.17 -7.14
CA ALA A 370 -8.98 -6.85 -7.06
C ALA A 370 -9.74 -5.80 -7.88
N GLY A 371 -10.20 -6.13 -9.08
CA GLY A 371 -11.05 -5.27 -9.90
C GLY A 371 -12.40 -4.97 -9.25
N GLU A 372 -13.00 -5.91 -8.52
CA GLU A 372 -14.21 -5.64 -7.70
C GLU A 372 -13.94 -4.63 -6.57
N LEU A 373 -12.78 -4.73 -5.91
CA LEU A 373 -12.38 -3.82 -4.83
C LEU A 373 -11.99 -2.44 -5.36
N LEU A 374 -11.24 -2.35 -6.47
CA LEU A 374 -10.90 -1.07 -7.10
C LEU A 374 -12.14 -0.35 -7.60
N ARG A 375 -13.03 -1.07 -8.30
CA ARG A 375 -14.33 -0.54 -8.71
C ARG A 375 -15.10 -0.01 -7.49
N GLY A 376 -15.16 -0.80 -6.42
CA GLY A 376 -15.81 -0.41 -5.17
C GLY A 376 -15.17 0.81 -4.51
N PHE A 377 -13.84 0.96 -4.54
CA PHE A 377 -13.09 2.11 -4.02
C PHE A 377 -13.41 3.40 -4.78
N PHE A 378 -13.29 3.39 -6.11
CA PHE A 378 -13.62 4.56 -6.93
C PHE A 378 -15.12 4.88 -6.88
N THR A 379 -16.00 3.88 -6.86
CA THR A 379 -17.43 4.10 -6.63
C THR A 379 -17.72 4.66 -5.22
N TYR A 380 -17.01 4.24 -4.17
CA TYR A 380 -17.18 4.74 -2.80
C TYR A 380 -16.87 6.25 -2.69
N TYR A 381 -15.73 6.68 -3.22
CA TYR A 381 -15.28 8.06 -3.16
C TYR A 381 -15.88 8.96 -4.26
N SER A 382 -16.43 8.40 -5.34
CA SER A 382 -17.11 9.18 -6.38
C SER A 382 -18.34 9.93 -5.85
N PRO A 383 -18.43 11.27 -6.04
CA PRO A 383 -19.52 12.10 -5.53
C PRO A 383 -20.86 11.92 -6.24
N VAL A 384 -20.93 11.15 -7.34
CA VAL A 384 -22.14 11.00 -8.15
C VAL A 384 -22.66 9.56 -8.16
N GLU A 385 -23.99 9.44 -8.21
CA GLU A 385 -24.71 8.21 -8.51
C GLU A 385 -24.66 7.92 -10.02
N SER A 386 -23.48 7.60 -10.56
CA SER A 386 -23.36 7.26 -11.99
C SER A 386 -24.01 5.90 -12.26
N GLY A 387 -25.27 5.94 -12.68
CA GLY A 387 -26.02 4.75 -13.11
C GLY A 387 -27.51 5.01 -13.21
N ASN A 388 -28.17 4.31 -14.13
CA ASN A 388 -29.63 4.24 -14.16
C ASN A 388 -30.11 3.81 -12.76
N ARG A 389 -31.01 4.57 -12.10
CA ARG A 389 -31.42 4.33 -10.70
C ARG A 389 -31.91 2.89 -10.45
N ARG A 390 -32.36 2.18 -11.49
CA ARG A 390 -32.71 0.75 -11.44
C ARG A 390 -31.53 -0.18 -11.09
N TRP A 391 -30.29 0.19 -11.47
CA TRP A 391 -29.05 -0.58 -11.26
C TRP A 391 -28.11 0.01 -10.22
N SER A 392 -28.58 0.95 -9.39
CA SER A 392 -27.79 1.53 -8.31
C SER A 392 -27.05 0.44 -7.49
N THR A 393 -25.75 0.67 -7.32
CA THR A 393 -24.85 -0.24 -6.61
C THR A 393 -25.10 -0.17 -5.11
N ARG A 394 -25.11 -1.32 -4.41
CA ARG A 394 -25.38 -1.39 -2.95
C ARG A 394 -24.27 -0.79 -2.05
N TYR A 395 -23.33 -0.04 -2.60
CA TYR A 395 -22.27 0.59 -1.82
C TYR A 395 -22.81 1.86 -1.16
N SER A 396 -22.60 1.98 0.15
CA SER A 396 -22.64 3.30 0.80
C SER A 396 -21.62 4.22 0.10
N LYS A 397 -21.84 5.53 0.12
CA LYS A 397 -20.93 6.53 -0.48
C LYS A 397 -20.17 7.27 0.61
N PHE A 398 -18.95 7.71 0.33
CA PHE A 398 -18.23 8.63 1.21
C PHE A 398 -18.88 10.02 1.15
N ASN A 399 -19.43 10.49 2.27
CA ASN A 399 -19.99 11.82 2.36
C ASN A 399 -18.87 12.83 2.63
N TRP A 400 -18.24 13.35 1.55
CA TRP A 400 -17.18 14.36 1.61
C TRP A 400 -17.46 15.56 2.53
N LYS A 401 -18.72 15.92 2.77
CA LYS A 401 -19.09 16.98 3.71
C LYS A 401 -18.94 16.54 5.17
N ASN A 402 -19.43 15.35 5.50
CA ASN A 402 -19.67 14.92 6.89
C ASN A 402 -18.73 13.82 7.39
N ASP A 403 -18.14 13.00 6.52
CA ASP A 403 -17.36 11.82 6.88
C ASP A 403 -15.87 12.13 7.03
N VAL A 404 -15.16 11.26 7.75
CA VAL A 404 -13.73 11.32 7.98
C VAL A 404 -13.09 9.99 7.57
N VAL A 405 -12.08 10.08 6.71
CA VAL A 405 -11.20 8.95 6.41
C VAL A 405 -10.36 8.67 7.66
N SER A 406 -10.56 7.50 8.25
CA SER A 406 -9.91 7.09 9.50
C SER A 406 -9.62 5.60 9.47
N ILE A 407 -8.40 5.22 9.82
CA ILE A 407 -7.99 3.81 9.98
C ILE A 407 -7.83 3.39 11.45
N ARG A 408 -7.67 4.33 12.40
CA ARG A 408 -7.53 4.01 13.84
C ARG A 408 -8.85 3.67 14.52
N ASN A 409 -9.94 4.36 14.17
CA ASN A 409 -11.26 4.12 14.79
C ASN A 409 -11.86 2.78 14.31
N PRO A 410 -12.64 2.06 15.14
CA PRO A 410 -13.29 0.81 14.72
C PRO A 410 -14.40 1.05 13.69
N ASN A 411 -15.17 2.11 13.87
CA ASN A 411 -16.33 2.44 13.04
C ASN A 411 -16.01 3.58 12.05
N LEU A 412 -16.97 3.90 11.17
CA LEU A 412 -17.00 5.19 10.47
C LEU A 412 -17.16 6.32 11.50
N ILE A 413 -16.58 7.49 11.21
CA ILE A 413 -16.59 8.65 12.11
C ILE A 413 -16.87 9.93 11.31
N SER A 414 -17.63 10.85 11.91
CA SER A 414 -18.03 12.11 11.29
C SER A 414 -17.10 13.26 11.66
N LYS A 415 -17.08 14.32 10.84
CA LYS A 415 -16.40 15.57 11.13
C LYS A 415 -16.96 16.22 12.39
N GLU A 416 -18.26 16.14 12.63
CA GLU A 416 -18.89 16.59 13.88
C GLU A 416 -18.29 15.90 15.11
N ALA A 417 -18.14 14.56 15.08
CA ALA A 417 -17.50 13.81 16.17
C ALA A 417 -16.02 14.17 16.37
N LYS A 418 -15.34 14.61 15.31
CA LYS A 418 -13.96 15.15 15.35
C LYS A 418 -13.86 16.65 15.64
N ARG A 419 -15.00 17.37 15.65
CA ARG A 419 -15.10 18.84 15.60
C ARG A 419 -14.29 19.46 14.44
N TRP A 420 -14.45 18.89 13.25
CA TRP A 420 -13.86 19.34 11.98
C TRP A 420 -14.91 19.90 11.00
N ASP A 421 -16.16 20.00 11.44
CA ASP A 421 -17.32 20.53 10.73
C ASP A 421 -17.39 22.07 10.72
N TYR A 422 -16.61 22.74 11.58
CA TYR A 422 -16.50 24.20 11.62
C TYR A 422 -15.38 24.77 10.75
N SER A 423 -15.49 26.07 10.46
CA SER A 423 -14.45 26.88 9.80
C SER A 423 -13.36 27.34 10.76
N PHE A 424 -12.11 27.39 10.30
CA PHE A 424 -10.98 27.96 11.03
C PHE A 424 -10.30 29.06 10.21
N PHE A 425 -9.34 29.76 10.83
CA PHE A 425 -8.53 30.78 10.17
C PHE A 425 -7.15 30.23 9.82
N ASN A 426 -6.69 30.49 8.61
CA ASN A 426 -5.33 30.26 8.15
C ASN A 426 -4.36 31.30 8.76
N LYS A 427 -3.05 31.08 8.60
CA LYS A 427 -1.99 32.00 9.10
C LYS A 427 -2.08 33.41 8.50
N ASP A 428 -2.61 33.54 7.29
CA ASP A 428 -2.86 34.78 6.56
C ASP A 428 -4.16 35.51 6.98
N GLY A 429 -4.92 34.94 7.91
CA GLY A 429 -6.22 35.45 8.36
C GLY A 429 -7.40 35.07 7.46
N THR A 430 -7.21 34.27 6.39
CA THR A 430 -8.31 33.79 5.55
C THR A 430 -9.13 32.72 6.27
N ARG A 431 -10.47 32.77 6.12
CA ARG A 431 -11.38 31.80 6.73
C ARG A 431 -11.57 30.60 5.80
N THR A 432 -11.19 29.41 6.25
CA THR A 432 -11.28 28.14 5.51
C THR A 432 -12.08 27.08 6.27
N TRP A 433 -12.30 25.92 5.64
CA TRP A 433 -13.05 24.78 6.17
C TRP A 433 -12.30 23.47 5.86
N ASN A 434 -12.55 22.40 6.63
CA ASN A 434 -12.05 21.07 6.29
C ASN A 434 -12.86 20.48 5.12
N PHE A 435 -12.53 20.86 3.88
CA PHE A 435 -13.21 20.37 2.67
C PHE A 435 -13.07 18.84 2.50
N LEU A 436 -11.92 18.30 2.88
CA LEU A 436 -11.65 16.88 3.06
C LEU A 436 -11.13 16.65 4.49
N ALA A 437 -11.44 15.49 5.07
CA ALA A 437 -10.97 15.08 6.38
C ALA A 437 -10.31 13.70 6.32
N ILE A 438 -9.02 13.65 6.59
CA ILE A 438 -8.22 12.43 6.73
C ILE A 438 -7.54 12.50 8.09
N GLU A 439 -7.93 11.59 9.00
CA GLU A 439 -7.37 11.51 10.34
C GLU A 439 -5.98 10.86 10.31
N ASP A 440 -5.01 11.58 10.86
CA ASP A 440 -3.67 11.04 11.13
C ASP A 440 -3.77 9.82 12.07
N PRO A 441 -3.16 8.66 11.71
CA PRO A 441 -3.30 7.44 12.49
C PRO A 441 -2.82 7.58 13.94
N PHE A 442 -1.88 8.47 14.23
CA PHE A 442 -1.24 8.60 15.54
C PHE A 442 -1.55 9.93 16.23
N ASN A 443 -1.69 11.02 15.49
CA ASN A 443 -2.17 12.31 16.01
C ASN A 443 -3.66 12.50 15.68
N PRO A 444 -4.62 11.96 16.46
CA PRO A 444 -6.04 12.03 16.11
C PRO A 444 -6.59 13.46 16.02
N ASN A 445 -5.89 14.49 16.52
CA ASN A 445 -6.34 15.89 16.40
C ASN A 445 -5.87 16.55 15.10
N ASN A 446 -5.00 15.89 14.33
CA ASN A 446 -4.47 16.37 13.06
C ASN A 446 -5.29 15.85 11.87
N ASN A 447 -5.94 16.75 11.14
CA ASN A 447 -6.47 16.46 9.81
C ASN A 447 -5.33 16.63 8.78
N LEU A 448 -4.92 15.54 8.13
CA LEU A 448 -3.86 15.53 7.11
C LEU A 448 -4.23 16.28 5.83
N ALA A 449 -5.52 16.58 5.62
CA ALA A 449 -6.03 17.35 4.49
C ALA A 449 -6.36 18.82 4.85
N LYS A 450 -5.98 19.31 6.04
CA LYS A 450 -6.37 20.65 6.54
C LYS A 450 -5.87 21.84 5.69
N SER A 451 -4.74 21.69 5.02
CA SER A 451 -4.11 22.74 4.19
C SER A 451 -4.62 22.76 2.75
N ILE A 452 -5.48 21.83 2.37
CA ILE A 452 -5.86 21.61 0.97
C ILE A 452 -7.01 22.55 0.61
N SER A 453 -6.86 23.24 -0.51
CA SER A 453 -7.85 24.21 -0.99
C SER A 453 -9.18 23.56 -1.36
N LYS A 454 -10.24 24.37 -1.39
CA LYS A 454 -11.55 23.95 -1.91
C LYS A 454 -11.45 23.42 -3.34
N ASP A 455 -10.63 24.06 -4.16
CA ASP A 455 -10.55 23.79 -5.59
C ASP A 455 -9.70 22.54 -5.87
N SER A 456 -8.63 22.31 -5.09
CA SER A 456 -7.90 21.04 -5.08
C SER A 456 -8.84 19.87 -4.69
N VAL A 457 -9.65 20.02 -3.64
CA VAL A 457 -10.66 18.99 -3.27
C VAL A 457 -11.73 18.82 -4.35
N PHE A 458 -12.08 19.88 -5.09
CA PHE A 458 -12.98 19.77 -6.24
C PHE A 458 -12.35 18.94 -7.37
N ILE A 459 -11.09 19.21 -7.76
CA ILE A 459 -10.35 18.45 -8.78
C ILE A 459 -10.25 16.97 -8.39
N ILE A 460 -9.84 16.66 -7.16
CA ILE A 460 -9.77 15.28 -6.64
C ILE A 460 -11.14 14.58 -6.76
N ARG A 461 -12.24 15.28 -6.41
CA ARG A 461 -13.61 14.76 -6.53
C ARG A 461 -14.06 14.59 -7.99
N ARG A 462 -13.58 15.42 -8.92
CA ARG A 462 -13.80 15.26 -10.37
C ARG A 462 -13.06 14.02 -10.88
N GLU A 463 -11.83 13.77 -10.46
CA GLU A 463 -11.09 12.57 -10.86
C GLU A 463 -11.73 11.28 -10.35
N PHE A 464 -12.17 11.21 -9.08
CA PHE A 464 -12.96 10.08 -8.58
C PHE A 464 -14.27 9.88 -9.35
N GLU A 465 -14.92 10.95 -9.79
CA GLU A 465 -16.09 10.86 -10.67
C GLU A 465 -15.72 10.36 -12.07
N ARG A 466 -14.66 10.90 -12.69
CA ARG A 466 -14.18 10.55 -14.03
C ARG A 466 -13.87 9.07 -14.11
N VAL A 467 -13.07 8.53 -13.19
CA VAL A 467 -12.82 7.08 -13.10
C VAL A 467 -14.13 6.31 -12.99
N ASN A 468 -15.02 6.74 -12.08
CA ASN A 468 -16.32 6.08 -11.93
C ASN A 468 -17.20 6.19 -13.18
N MET A 469 -17.11 7.23 -14.00
CA MET A 469 -17.78 7.32 -15.29
C MET A 469 -17.16 6.34 -16.30
N ILE A 470 -15.84 6.38 -16.49
CA ILE A 470 -15.09 5.49 -17.39
C ILE A 470 -15.41 4.03 -17.11
N MET A 471 -15.22 3.57 -15.86
CA MET A 471 -15.55 2.21 -15.43
C MET A 471 -17.01 1.80 -15.67
N ASN A 472 -17.93 2.75 -15.79
CA ASN A 472 -19.36 2.50 -15.98
C ASN A 472 -19.80 2.56 -17.45
N CYS A 473 -18.96 3.10 -18.34
CA CYS A 473 -19.17 3.26 -19.79
C CYS A 473 -18.20 2.43 -20.65
N ALA A 474 -17.14 1.84 -20.08
CA ALA A 474 -16.17 1.03 -20.80
C ALA A 474 -16.79 -0.28 -21.31
N GLU A 475 -16.56 -0.55 -22.60
CA GLU A 475 -16.98 -1.76 -23.30
C GLU A 475 -15.79 -2.36 -24.06
N PHE A 476 -15.76 -3.70 -24.20
CA PHE A 476 -14.72 -4.39 -24.95
C PHE A 476 -15.12 -4.53 -26.42
N VAL A 477 -14.39 -3.87 -27.30
CA VAL A 477 -14.58 -3.88 -28.75
C VAL A 477 -13.60 -4.87 -29.38
N PRO A 478 -14.07 -6.00 -29.97
CA PRO A 478 -13.19 -7.00 -30.57
C PRO A 478 -12.29 -6.41 -31.67
N GLY A 479 -10.98 -6.57 -31.50
CA GLY A 479 -9.95 -6.05 -32.42
C GLY A 479 -9.38 -4.68 -32.05
N PHE A 480 -10.06 -3.92 -31.18
CA PHE A 480 -9.63 -2.59 -30.72
C PHE A 480 -9.24 -2.58 -29.23
N GLY A 481 -9.86 -3.43 -28.40
CA GLY A 481 -9.56 -3.55 -26.98
C GLY A 481 -10.68 -3.00 -26.11
N TRP A 482 -10.33 -2.39 -24.97
CA TRP A 482 -11.29 -1.69 -24.13
C TRP A 482 -11.40 -0.22 -24.57
N GLU A 483 -12.60 0.21 -24.93
CA GLU A 483 -12.90 1.58 -25.31
C GLU A 483 -14.04 2.12 -24.44
N TRP A 484 -14.12 3.45 -24.32
CA TRP A 484 -15.28 4.13 -23.74
C TRP A 484 -15.53 5.43 -24.51
N ALA A 485 -16.79 5.82 -24.64
CA ALA A 485 -17.17 7.06 -25.29
C ALA A 485 -17.59 8.12 -24.26
N ASN A 486 -17.22 9.38 -24.51
CA ASN A 486 -17.71 10.52 -23.76
C ASN A 486 -19.16 10.89 -24.16
N ASN A 487 -19.75 11.93 -23.56
CA ASN A 487 -21.13 12.35 -23.86
C ASN A 487 -21.33 12.89 -25.30
N ASN A 488 -20.27 13.04 -26.09
CA ASN A 488 -20.28 13.49 -27.49
C ASN A 488 -20.05 12.33 -28.48
N ASP A 489 -20.08 11.07 -28.02
CA ASP A 489 -19.72 9.86 -28.77
C ASP A 489 -18.25 9.81 -29.26
N GLU A 490 -17.36 10.63 -28.69
CA GLU A 490 -15.91 10.60 -28.96
C GLU A 490 -15.22 9.59 -28.04
N VAL A 491 -14.18 8.89 -28.53
CA VAL A 491 -13.34 8.01 -27.70
C VAL A 491 -12.71 8.83 -26.57
N GLY A 492 -13.01 8.44 -25.33
CA GLY A 492 -12.61 9.19 -24.15
C GLY A 492 -11.19 8.90 -23.67
N GLU A 493 -10.64 9.84 -22.90
CA GLU A 493 -9.30 9.79 -22.28
C GLU A 493 -9.10 8.54 -21.41
N ASP A 494 -7.88 7.99 -21.39
CA ASP A 494 -7.56 6.87 -20.52
C ASP A 494 -7.67 7.26 -19.02
N ILE A 495 -7.86 6.27 -18.14
CA ILE A 495 -7.86 6.49 -16.69
C ILE A 495 -6.53 7.13 -16.19
N PHE A 496 -5.42 6.84 -16.87
CA PHE A 496 -4.06 7.32 -16.60
C PHE A 496 -3.55 8.38 -17.60
N ASP A 497 -4.42 8.92 -18.47
CA ASP A 497 -4.07 10.03 -19.35
C ASP A 497 -3.48 11.20 -18.52
N ASP A 498 -2.45 11.89 -18.99
CA ASP A 498 -1.74 12.94 -18.25
C ASP A 498 -2.40 14.33 -18.41
N ARG A 499 -3.28 14.47 -19.41
CA ARG A 499 -3.94 15.73 -19.73
C ARG A 499 -4.96 16.06 -18.64
N ILE A 500 -4.64 17.01 -17.77
CA ILE A 500 -5.67 17.74 -17.00
C ILE A 500 -6.53 18.48 -18.03
N PRO A 501 -7.85 18.21 -18.13
CA PRO A 501 -8.73 18.90 -19.07
C PRO A 501 -8.61 20.42 -18.92
N ALA A 502 -8.58 21.15 -20.03
CA ALA A 502 -8.43 22.61 -20.01
C ALA A 502 -9.52 23.33 -19.17
N THR A 503 -10.66 22.66 -18.96
CA THR A 503 -11.77 23.09 -18.09
C THR A 503 -11.50 23.00 -16.58
N LEU A 504 -10.39 22.37 -16.15
CA LEU A 504 -9.94 22.29 -14.76
C LEU A 504 -8.74 23.18 -14.46
N LYS A 505 -8.17 23.87 -15.46
CA LYS A 505 -7.24 24.97 -15.20
C LYS A 505 -8.02 26.14 -14.58
N PRO A 506 -7.53 26.78 -13.51
CA PRO A 506 -8.09 28.07 -13.09
C PRO A 506 -8.02 29.04 -14.27
N ALA A 507 -9.03 29.90 -14.43
CA ALA A 507 -8.95 30.98 -15.41
C ALA A 507 -7.88 31.99 -14.97
N ASP A 508 -6.99 32.35 -15.91
CA ASP A 508 -5.93 33.35 -15.73
C ASP A 508 -6.48 34.75 -15.37
#